data_AF-A0A1Q7MQ71-F1
#
_entry.id   AF-A0A1Q7MQ71-F1
#
_cell.length_a   1.000
_cell.length_b   1.000
_cell.length_c   1.000
_cell.angle_alpha   90.00
_cell.angle_beta   90.00
_cell.angle_gamma   90.00
#
_symmetry.space_group_name_H-M   'P 1'
#
loop_
_entity.id
_entity.type
_entity.pdbx_description
1 polymer ?
#
loop_
_entity_poly.entity_id
_entity_poly.type
_entity_poly.pdbx_seq_one_letter_code
_entity_poly.pdbx_strand_id
1 'polypeptide(L)'
;MPKTRIIFSSDFHGSDVVWRKFLNSASMFNANVLLMGGDMTSKVMVPIVREPEGGYTANFLGKQVKISEEGLPDLKKQIRQHCYLPYVCSKAEVEKLSQDQEYVEKVFQDLEVEMVKDWLSLIPKKAPDAKVIIHPGNDDKFVLDDVLKSSPNVVFAEESVVYLDDRHEAACVGWSNPTPWHSPRECTEEQLLAKLETTISRLQSIATACFCFHVPPYNSTIDMAPKLDENLRPVYEGGRPAIIPVGSTSVRKVIEKYQPLLGLHGHIHESPGLVKIGRTQCVNPGSEYSEGILKAYIVELEGGKASRLQRLEG
;
A
#
# COMPACT_ATOMS: atom_id res chain seq x y z
N MET A 1 -13.93 28.93 2.33
CA MET A 1 -12.46 28.90 2.59
C MET A 1 -11.82 28.14 1.43
N PRO A 2 -10.49 28.21 1.17
CA PRO A 2 -9.93 27.33 0.15
C PRO A 2 -10.20 25.87 0.55
N LYS A 3 -10.56 25.07 -0.45
CA LYS A 3 -10.97 23.68 -0.31
C LYS A 3 -9.79 22.79 -0.66
N THR A 4 -9.42 21.89 0.23
CA THR A 4 -8.32 20.95 0.01
C THR A 4 -8.89 19.63 -0.48
N ARG A 5 -8.49 19.20 -1.67
CA ARG A 5 -8.90 17.93 -2.25
C ARG A 5 -7.76 16.92 -2.18
N ILE A 6 -8.04 15.78 -1.59
CA ILE A 6 -7.10 14.67 -1.41
C ILE A 6 -7.63 13.47 -2.19
N ILE A 7 -6.74 12.77 -2.89
CA ILE A 7 -7.02 11.41 -3.38
C ILE A 7 -6.29 10.46 -2.44
N PHE A 8 -7.06 9.67 -1.69
CA PHE A 8 -6.55 8.64 -0.79
C PHE A 8 -6.72 7.25 -1.41
N SER A 9 -5.66 6.47 -1.41
CA SER A 9 -5.65 5.08 -1.89
C SER A 9 -4.53 4.29 -1.19
N SER A 10 -4.57 2.97 -1.24
CA SER A 10 -3.63 2.07 -0.55
C SER A 10 -3.49 0.76 -1.33
N ASP A 11 -2.51 -0.08 -0.98
CA ASP A 11 -2.42 -1.48 -1.40
C ASP A 11 -2.24 -1.66 -2.91
N PHE A 12 -1.17 -1.08 -3.47
CA PHE A 12 -0.89 -1.11 -4.92
C PHE A 12 -0.14 -2.36 -5.34
N HIS A 13 0.58 -2.99 -4.42
CA HIS A 13 1.19 -4.32 -4.58
C HIS A 13 1.98 -4.50 -5.88
N GLY A 14 2.75 -3.48 -6.27
CA GLY A 14 3.60 -3.48 -7.47
C GLY A 14 2.89 -3.15 -8.79
N SER A 15 1.62 -2.73 -8.75
CA SER A 15 0.84 -2.40 -9.96
C SER A 15 1.25 -1.06 -10.58
N ASP A 16 2.07 -1.11 -11.63
CA ASP A 16 2.46 0.07 -12.42
C ASP A 16 1.26 0.83 -12.99
N VAL A 17 0.18 0.10 -13.30
CA VAL A 17 -1.06 0.66 -13.86
C VAL A 17 -1.78 1.49 -12.80
N VAL A 18 -1.99 0.93 -11.60
CA VAL A 18 -2.64 1.64 -10.49
C VAL A 18 -1.83 2.86 -10.08
N TRP A 19 -0.50 2.74 -9.95
CA TRP A 19 0.37 3.88 -9.64
C TRP A 19 0.21 5.03 -10.65
N ARG A 20 0.21 4.71 -11.96
CA ARG A 20 0.01 5.74 -13.01
C ARG A 20 -1.38 6.35 -12.96
N LYS A 21 -2.43 5.57 -12.70
CA LYS A 21 -3.80 6.08 -12.51
C LYS A 21 -3.89 7.00 -11.30
N PHE A 22 -3.26 6.61 -10.20
CA PHE A 22 -3.20 7.41 -8.97
C PHE A 22 -2.52 8.76 -9.21
N LEU A 23 -1.37 8.79 -9.90
CA LEU A 23 -0.73 10.06 -10.27
C LEU A 23 -1.59 10.90 -11.23
N ASN A 24 -2.19 10.28 -12.25
CA ASN A 24 -3.07 10.99 -13.20
C ASN A 24 -4.34 11.55 -12.51
N SER A 25 -4.76 10.99 -11.38
CA SER A 25 -5.90 11.47 -10.61
C SER A 25 -5.69 12.90 -10.09
N ALA A 26 -4.44 13.33 -9.91
CA ALA A 26 -4.11 14.69 -9.49
C ALA A 26 -4.71 15.75 -10.44
N SER A 27 -4.43 15.64 -11.74
CA SER A 27 -4.97 16.59 -12.73
C SER A 27 -6.43 16.31 -13.04
N MET A 28 -6.84 15.05 -13.14
CA MET A 28 -8.23 14.67 -13.44
C MET A 28 -9.22 15.22 -12.43
N PHE A 29 -8.85 15.20 -11.15
CA PHE A 29 -9.70 15.68 -10.07
C PHE A 29 -9.23 17.02 -9.50
N ASN A 30 -8.21 17.69 -10.05
CA ASN A 30 -7.61 18.89 -9.46
C ASN A 30 -7.30 18.68 -7.96
N ALA A 31 -6.62 17.58 -7.64
CA ALA A 31 -6.25 17.24 -6.27
C ALA A 31 -5.05 18.08 -5.82
N ASN A 32 -5.12 18.56 -4.58
CA ASN A 32 -4.00 19.23 -3.93
C ASN A 32 -3.02 18.21 -3.32
N VAL A 33 -3.53 17.06 -2.90
CA VAL A 33 -2.76 16.02 -2.22
C VAL A 33 -3.09 14.65 -2.83
N LEU A 34 -2.05 13.86 -3.07
CA LEU A 34 -2.14 12.42 -3.28
C LEU A 34 -1.59 11.73 -2.03
N LEU A 35 -2.42 10.98 -1.31
CA LEU A 35 -2.04 10.28 -0.08
C LEU A 35 -2.10 8.76 -0.31
N MET A 36 -0.94 8.10 -0.30
CA MET A 36 -0.83 6.65 -0.43
C MET A 36 -0.64 6.01 0.95
N GLY A 37 -1.57 5.11 1.30
CA GLY A 37 -1.74 4.52 2.62
C GLY A 37 -1.05 3.18 2.88
N GLY A 38 0.06 2.91 2.20
CA GLY A 38 0.87 1.70 2.39
C GLY A 38 0.74 0.65 1.29
N ASP A 39 1.56 -0.39 1.43
CA ASP A 39 1.66 -1.58 0.58
C ASP A 39 1.91 -1.25 -0.90
N MET A 40 3.14 -0.81 -1.17
CA MET A 40 3.57 -0.41 -2.50
C MET A 40 4.06 -1.57 -3.36
N THR A 41 4.72 -2.56 -2.75
CA THR A 41 5.60 -3.47 -3.49
C THR A 41 5.00 -4.80 -3.91
N SER A 42 5.59 -5.39 -4.96
CA SER A 42 5.16 -6.69 -5.49
C SER A 42 5.38 -7.81 -4.48
N LYS A 43 4.55 -8.86 -4.53
CA LYS A 43 4.72 -10.08 -3.74
C LYS A 43 5.38 -11.23 -4.51
N VAL A 44 5.70 -11.07 -5.80
CA VAL A 44 6.20 -12.15 -6.65
C VAL A 44 7.33 -11.70 -7.54
N MET A 45 8.39 -12.51 -7.61
CA MET A 45 9.52 -12.34 -8.49
C MET A 45 9.53 -13.47 -9.52
N VAL A 46 9.82 -13.13 -10.77
CA VAL A 46 9.95 -14.08 -11.87
C VAL A 46 11.40 -14.08 -12.38
N PRO A 47 12.18 -15.14 -12.10
CA PRO A 47 13.49 -15.34 -12.70
C PRO A 47 13.41 -15.51 -14.22
N ILE A 48 14.24 -14.77 -14.95
CA ILE A 48 14.44 -14.83 -16.40
C ILE A 48 15.89 -15.25 -16.65
N VAL A 49 16.09 -16.51 -16.98
CA VAL A 49 17.39 -17.17 -17.00
C VAL A 49 18.06 -17.02 -18.36
N ARG A 50 19.30 -16.55 -18.39
CA ARG A 50 20.15 -16.50 -19.60
C ARG A 50 20.53 -17.90 -20.06
N GLU A 51 20.32 -18.19 -21.35
CA GLU A 51 20.70 -19.47 -21.94
C GLU A 51 22.11 -19.42 -22.60
N PRO A 52 22.90 -20.50 -22.54
CA PRO A 52 24.24 -20.53 -23.14
C PRO A 52 24.27 -20.31 -24.66
N GLU A 53 23.23 -20.73 -25.36
CA GLU A 53 23.09 -20.60 -26.82
C GLU A 53 22.55 -19.22 -27.25
N GLY A 54 22.34 -18.32 -26.29
CA GLY A 54 21.70 -17.02 -26.49
C GLY A 54 20.20 -17.03 -26.12
N GLY A 55 19.66 -15.85 -25.82
CA GLY A 55 18.27 -15.70 -25.38
C GLY A 55 18.03 -16.02 -23.90
N TYR A 56 16.76 -16.19 -23.54
CA TYR A 56 16.31 -16.37 -22.15
C TYR A 56 15.17 -17.38 -22.01
N THR A 57 15.10 -18.01 -20.84
CA THR A 57 13.99 -18.88 -20.42
C THR A 57 13.39 -18.36 -19.11
N ALA A 58 12.06 -18.36 -18.98
CA ALA A 58 11.38 -18.05 -17.72
C ALA A 58 10.20 -19.00 -17.50
N ASN A 59 9.85 -19.25 -16.24
CA ASN A 59 8.57 -19.88 -15.88
C ASN A 59 7.59 -18.78 -15.49
N PHE A 60 6.62 -18.51 -16.36
CA PHE A 60 5.66 -17.42 -16.17
C PHE A 60 4.24 -17.94 -16.36
N LEU A 61 3.38 -17.69 -15.37
CA LEU A 61 1.99 -18.18 -15.34
C LEU A 61 1.85 -19.70 -15.56
N GLY A 62 2.76 -20.46 -14.94
CA GLY A 62 2.79 -21.93 -15.04
C GLY A 62 3.28 -22.46 -16.39
N LYS A 63 3.78 -21.60 -17.29
CA LYS A 63 4.32 -21.99 -18.59
C LYS A 63 5.79 -21.62 -18.69
N GLN A 64 6.59 -22.54 -19.24
CA GLN A 64 7.95 -22.22 -19.64
C GLN A 64 7.89 -21.42 -20.95
N VAL A 65 8.48 -20.22 -20.95
CA VAL A 65 8.63 -19.37 -22.12
C VAL A 65 10.11 -19.27 -22.49
N LYS A 66 10.42 -19.34 -23.78
CA LYS A 66 11.75 -19.11 -24.34
C LYS A 66 11.69 -17.93 -25.29
N ILE A 67 12.61 -16.99 -25.13
CA ILE A 67 12.65 -15.74 -25.89
C ILE A 67 14.06 -15.43 -26.39
N SER A 68 14.16 -14.68 -27.49
CA SER A 68 15.41 -14.08 -27.94
C SER A 68 15.78 -12.87 -27.08
N GLU A 69 16.94 -12.28 -27.35
CA GLU A 69 17.35 -11.03 -26.70
C GLU A 69 16.40 -9.86 -27.01
N GLU A 70 15.92 -9.78 -28.26
CA GLU A 70 14.95 -8.77 -28.70
C GLU A 70 13.60 -8.91 -27.97
N GLY A 71 13.23 -10.12 -27.54
CA GLY A 71 11.97 -10.38 -26.82
C GLY A 71 12.00 -10.07 -25.32
N LEU A 72 13.18 -9.81 -24.73
CA LEU A 72 13.33 -9.57 -23.30
C LEU A 72 12.52 -8.37 -22.78
N PRO A 73 12.53 -7.19 -23.44
CA PRO A 73 11.75 -6.04 -22.98
C PRO A 73 10.25 -6.33 -22.89
N ASP A 74 9.70 -7.04 -23.88
CA ASP A 74 8.28 -7.39 -23.92
C ASP A 74 7.92 -8.39 -22.82
N LEU A 75 8.77 -9.38 -22.55
CA LEU A 75 8.55 -10.31 -21.44
C LEU A 75 8.59 -9.59 -20.08
N LYS A 76 9.59 -8.71 -19.86
CA LYS A 76 9.64 -7.89 -18.63
C LYS A 76 8.37 -7.07 -18.45
N LYS A 77 7.89 -6.44 -19.53
CA LYS A 77 6.63 -5.67 -19.52
C LYS A 77 5.43 -6.54 -19.15
N GLN A 78 5.31 -7.74 -19.72
CA GLN A 78 4.22 -8.67 -19.39
C GLN A 78 4.26 -9.11 -17.92
N ILE A 79 5.45 -9.39 -17.38
CA ILE A 79 5.63 -9.73 -15.95
C ILE A 79 5.18 -8.55 -15.07
N ARG A 80 5.62 -7.33 -15.39
CA ARG A 80 5.20 -6.11 -14.69
C ARG A 80 3.69 -5.86 -14.75
N GLN A 81 3.04 -6.18 -15.87
CA GLN A 81 1.58 -6.07 -16.01
C GLN A 81 0.81 -6.99 -15.04
N HIS A 82 1.43 -8.08 -14.57
CA HIS A 82 0.88 -8.96 -13.54
C HIS A 82 1.31 -8.55 -12.13
N CYS A 83 1.87 -7.34 -11.98
CA CYS A 83 2.39 -6.81 -10.72
C CYS A 83 3.57 -7.61 -10.16
N TYR A 84 4.31 -8.35 -11.00
CA TYR A 84 5.47 -9.16 -10.60
C TYR A 84 6.80 -8.44 -10.90
N LEU A 85 7.90 -8.85 -10.27
CA LEU A 85 9.25 -8.32 -10.49
C LEU A 85 10.07 -9.23 -11.41
N PRO A 86 10.45 -8.79 -12.62
CA PRO A 86 11.30 -9.58 -13.49
C PRO A 86 12.77 -9.53 -13.05
N TYR A 87 13.39 -10.69 -12.80
CA TYR A 87 14.79 -10.80 -12.39
C TYR A 87 15.63 -11.52 -13.46
N VAL A 88 16.45 -10.78 -14.20
CA VAL A 88 17.34 -11.38 -15.22
C VAL A 88 18.58 -11.95 -14.55
N CYS A 89 18.80 -13.26 -14.69
CA CYS A 89 19.81 -13.99 -13.94
C CYS A 89 20.46 -15.12 -14.75
N SER A 90 21.54 -15.66 -14.21
CA SER A 90 22.23 -16.86 -14.67
C SER A 90 21.64 -18.13 -14.05
N LYS A 91 21.99 -19.30 -14.60
CA LYS A 91 21.61 -20.61 -14.02
C LYS A 91 22.13 -20.77 -12.59
N ALA A 92 23.36 -20.33 -12.32
CA ALA A 92 23.96 -20.37 -10.99
C ALA A 92 23.19 -19.51 -9.97
N GLU A 93 22.70 -18.33 -10.37
CA GLU A 93 21.86 -17.50 -9.52
C GLU A 93 20.51 -18.14 -9.23
N VAL A 94 19.89 -18.82 -10.20
CA VAL A 94 18.64 -19.58 -9.96
C VAL A 94 18.86 -20.76 -9.01
N GLU A 95 19.95 -21.50 -9.18
CA GLU A 95 20.33 -22.57 -8.24
C GLU A 95 20.48 -21.98 -6.83
N LYS A 96 21.16 -20.84 -6.71
CA LYS A 96 21.30 -20.14 -5.43
C LYS A 96 19.96 -19.71 -4.84
N LEU A 97 19.05 -19.14 -5.64
CA LEU A 97 17.69 -18.79 -5.20
C LEU A 97 16.92 -19.99 -4.62
N SER A 98 17.19 -21.22 -5.07
CA SER A 98 16.51 -22.41 -4.54
C SER A 98 17.11 -22.96 -3.24
N GLN A 99 18.28 -22.48 -2.82
CA GLN A 99 19.02 -23.00 -1.67
C GLN A 99 19.24 -21.96 -0.56
N ASP A 100 19.15 -20.67 -0.88
CA ASP A 100 19.52 -19.56 -0.01
C ASP A 100 18.39 -18.53 0.08
N GLN A 101 17.61 -18.62 1.17
CA GLN A 101 16.49 -17.72 1.42
C GLN A 101 16.96 -16.27 1.64
N GLU A 102 18.13 -16.06 2.24
CA GLU A 102 18.67 -14.70 2.44
C GLU A 102 19.01 -14.06 1.09
N TYR A 103 19.52 -14.85 0.14
CA TYR A 103 19.76 -14.38 -1.21
C TYR A 103 18.45 -14.03 -1.94
N VAL A 104 17.41 -14.84 -1.80
CA VAL A 104 16.07 -14.52 -2.34
C VAL A 104 15.60 -13.17 -1.81
N GLU A 105 15.63 -12.97 -0.49
CA GLU A 105 15.17 -11.73 0.14
C GLU A 105 15.96 -10.51 -0.32
N LYS A 106 17.28 -10.65 -0.48
CA LYS A 106 18.14 -9.59 -0.98
C LYS A 106 17.81 -9.21 -2.42
N VAL A 107 17.70 -10.19 -3.32
CA VAL A 107 17.37 -9.92 -4.73
C VAL A 107 15.98 -9.27 -4.83
N PHE A 108 15.02 -9.78 -4.07
CA PHE A 108 13.67 -9.24 -4.03
C PHE A 108 13.68 -7.77 -3.58
N GLN A 109 14.39 -7.49 -2.48
CA GLN A 109 14.57 -6.14 -1.96
C GLN A 109 15.18 -5.18 -2.99
N ASP A 110 16.23 -5.61 -3.70
CA ASP A 110 16.89 -4.77 -4.71
C ASP A 110 15.93 -4.42 -5.85
N LEU A 111 15.11 -5.38 -6.30
CA LEU A 111 14.09 -5.17 -7.35
C LEU A 111 12.94 -4.26 -6.87
N GLU A 112 12.52 -4.39 -5.62
CA GLU A 112 11.52 -3.50 -5.01
C GLU A 112 12.02 -2.06 -4.93
N VAL A 113 13.29 -1.87 -4.57
CA VAL A 113 13.95 -0.55 -4.56
C VAL A 113 14.00 0.06 -5.96
N GLU A 114 14.38 -0.72 -6.98
CA GLU A 114 14.37 -0.27 -8.38
C GLU A 114 12.97 0.15 -8.83
N MET A 115 11.97 -0.68 -8.54
CA MET A 115 10.58 -0.39 -8.87
C MET A 115 10.09 0.92 -8.23
N VAL A 116 10.34 1.12 -6.93
CA VAL A 116 9.92 2.34 -6.24
C VAL A 116 10.65 3.55 -6.83
N LYS A 117 11.95 3.47 -7.13
CA LYS A 117 12.68 4.56 -7.82
C LYS A 117 12.04 4.92 -9.16
N ASP A 118 11.68 3.92 -9.97
CA ASP A 118 10.98 4.13 -11.23
C ASP A 118 9.63 4.82 -11.02
N TRP A 119 8.86 4.42 -10.01
CA TRP A 119 7.60 5.05 -9.65
C TRP A 119 7.77 6.52 -9.26
N LEU A 120 8.72 6.82 -8.38
CA LEU A 120 8.98 8.18 -7.91
C LEU A 120 9.43 9.11 -9.06
N SER A 121 10.15 8.57 -10.05
CA SER A 121 10.58 9.33 -11.24
C SER A 121 9.42 9.87 -12.09
N LEU A 122 8.22 9.30 -11.95
CA LEU A 122 7.03 9.71 -12.71
C LEU A 122 6.31 10.90 -12.08
N ILE A 123 6.51 11.17 -10.77
CA ILE A 123 5.78 12.20 -10.03
C ILE A 123 5.90 13.58 -10.68
N PRO A 124 7.11 14.11 -10.99
CA PRO A 124 7.25 15.46 -11.57
C PRO A 124 6.53 15.62 -12.91
N LYS A 125 6.34 14.53 -13.66
CA LYS A 125 5.72 14.55 -14.98
C LYS A 125 4.21 14.41 -14.91
N LYS A 126 3.69 13.70 -13.91
CA LYS A 126 2.27 13.30 -13.84
C LYS A 126 1.46 14.06 -12.81
N ALA A 127 2.09 14.47 -11.71
CA ALA A 127 1.46 15.19 -10.61
C ALA A 127 2.34 16.36 -10.13
N PRO A 128 2.79 17.27 -11.03
CA PRO A 128 3.75 18.32 -10.69
C PRO A 128 3.25 19.28 -9.61
N ASP A 129 1.94 19.53 -9.55
CA ASP A 129 1.34 20.54 -8.66
C ASP A 129 0.74 19.94 -7.38
N ALA A 130 0.66 18.60 -7.29
CA ALA A 130 0.08 17.92 -6.14
C ALA A 130 1.16 17.52 -5.14
N LYS A 131 0.89 17.72 -3.84
CA LYS A 131 1.72 17.17 -2.77
C LYS A 131 1.52 15.66 -2.73
N VAL A 132 2.57 14.87 -2.95
CA VAL A 132 2.52 13.41 -2.82
C VAL A 132 3.03 13.01 -1.45
N ILE A 133 2.16 12.37 -0.66
CA ILE A 133 2.44 11.89 0.69
C ILE A 133 2.35 10.37 0.69
N ILE A 134 3.36 9.70 1.25
CA ILE A 134 3.44 8.24 1.28
C ILE A 134 3.88 7.79 2.66
N HIS A 135 3.16 6.84 3.24
CA HIS A 135 3.69 5.99 4.31
C HIS A 135 3.64 4.52 3.84
N PRO A 136 4.55 3.66 4.31
CA PRO A 136 4.54 2.23 4.01
C PRO A 136 3.33 1.52 4.62
N GLY A 137 3.11 0.27 4.21
CA GLY A 137 2.21 -0.70 4.83
C GLY A 137 2.98 -1.86 5.45
N ASN A 138 2.27 -2.91 5.84
CA ASN A 138 2.88 -4.03 6.55
C ASN A 138 3.83 -4.83 5.66
N ASP A 139 3.60 -4.87 4.33
CA ASP A 139 4.36 -5.68 3.37
C ASP A 139 5.61 -4.98 2.83
N ASP A 140 5.66 -3.65 2.88
CA ASP A 140 6.81 -2.88 2.43
C ASP A 140 8.05 -3.26 3.27
N LYS A 141 9.28 -3.14 2.73
CA LYS A 141 10.53 -3.38 3.48
C LYS A 141 11.15 -2.08 4.01
N PHE A 142 11.95 -2.16 5.08
CA PHE A 142 12.56 -0.97 5.72
C PHE A 142 13.50 -0.20 4.79
N VAL A 143 14.17 -0.87 3.85
CA VAL A 143 15.06 -0.22 2.88
C VAL A 143 14.34 0.84 2.03
N LEU A 144 13.02 0.70 1.85
CA LEU A 144 12.23 1.61 1.03
C LEU A 144 12.09 2.98 1.68
N ASP A 145 12.22 3.08 3.01
CA ASP A 145 12.15 4.35 3.73
C ASP A 145 13.20 5.33 3.24
N ASP A 146 14.44 4.87 3.03
CA ASP A 146 15.53 5.73 2.56
C ASP A 146 15.32 6.17 1.12
N VAL A 147 14.74 5.29 0.28
CA VAL A 147 14.35 5.63 -1.09
C VAL A 147 13.30 6.73 -1.09
N LEU A 148 12.24 6.59 -0.29
CA LEU A 148 11.16 7.57 -0.18
C LEU A 148 11.66 8.90 0.38
N LYS A 149 12.45 8.87 1.47
CA LYS A 149 13.03 10.07 2.10
C LYS A 149 13.97 10.82 1.17
N SER A 150 14.69 10.12 0.28
CA SER A 150 15.62 10.73 -0.67
C SER A 150 14.93 11.45 -1.83
N SER A 151 13.63 11.20 -2.06
CA SER A 151 12.89 11.78 -3.18
C SER A 151 12.41 13.20 -2.84
N PRO A 152 12.76 14.22 -3.64
CA PRO A 152 12.30 15.59 -3.39
C PRO A 152 10.81 15.79 -3.69
N ASN A 153 10.16 14.82 -4.34
CA ASN A 153 8.76 14.90 -4.75
C ASN A 153 7.81 14.14 -3.81
N VAL A 154 8.33 13.59 -2.71
CA VAL A 154 7.57 12.79 -1.75
C VAL A 154 7.73 13.37 -0.36
N VAL A 155 6.62 13.49 0.35
CA VAL A 155 6.60 13.64 1.80
C VAL A 155 6.49 12.24 2.39
N PHE A 156 7.61 11.71 2.89
CA PHE A 156 7.62 10.46 3.65
C PHE A 156 6.96 10.67 5.02
N ALA A 157 5.95 9.86 5.33
CA ALA A 157 5.05 10.13 6.45
C ALA A 157 5.05 9.08 7.58
N GLU A 158 5.85 8.00 7.50
CA GLU A 158 5.82 6.94 8.53
C GLU A 158 6.09 7.45 9.95
N GLU A 159 5.27 7.01 10.91
CA GLU A 159 5.32 7.40 12.33
C GLU A 159 5.45 8.92 12.54
N SER A 160 4.74 9.72 11.73
CA SER A 160 4.84 11.18 11.71
C SER A 160 3.49 11.89 11.55
N VAL A 161 3.50 13.21 11.72
CA VAL A 161 2.36 14.09 11.44
C VAL A 161 2.71 14.98 10.25
N VAL A 162 1.82 15.04 9.26
CA VAL A 162 1.98 15.86 8.04
C VAL A 162 0.82 16.82 7.85
N TYR A 163 1.09 18.00 7.29
CA TYR A 163 0.07 18.99 6.97
C TYR A 163 -0.57 18.72 5.61
N LEU A 164 -1.88 18.51 5.60
CA LEU A 164 -2.69 18.42 4.39
C LEU A 164 -2.99 19.81 3.84
N ASP A 165 -3.24 20.76 4.73
CA ASP A 165 -3.35 22.21 4.50
C ASP A 165 -3.04 22.98 5.80
N ASP A 166 -3.37 24.27 5.86
CA ASP A 166 -3.12 25.14 7.02
C ASP A 166 -3.92 24.77 8.29
N ARG A 167 -4.89 23.85 8.21
CA ARG A 167 -5.82 23.50 9.32
C ARG A 167 -5.94 22.01 9.59
N HIS A 168 -5.64 21.16 8.61
CA HIS A 168 -5.80 19.72 8.70
C HIS A 168 -4.44 19.04 8.69
N GLU A 169 -4.27 18.15 9.65
CA GLU A 169 -3.08 17.32 9.82
C GLU A 169 -3.46 15.86 9.60
N ALA A 170 -2.50 15.04 9.16
CA ALA A 170 -2.63 13.59 9.13
C ALA A 170 -1.56 12.97 10.04
N ALA A 171 -1.98 12.16 11.01
CA ALA A 171 -1.10 11.25 11.72
C ALA A 171 -0.98 9.95 10.92
N CYS A 172 0.23 9.57 10.53
CA CYS A 172 0.48 8.47 9.60
C CYS A 172 1.27 7.34 10.28
N VAL A 173 0.77 6.11 10.19
CA VAL A 173 1.41 4.89 10.74
C VAL A 173 1.13 3.69 9.83
N GLY A 174 2.20 3.05 9.35
CA GLY A 174 2.20 1.97 8.38
C GLY A 174 2.25 0.56 8.97
N TRP A 175 2.36 0.44 10.30
CA TRP A 175 2.42 -0.84 10.99
C TRP A 175 1.06 -1.54 11.10
N SER A 176 1.06 -2.87 11.15
CA SER A 176 -0.10 -3.69 11.48
C SER A 176 0.10 -4.50 12.76
N ASN A 177 -1.02 -4.99 13.33
CA ASN A 177 -0.99 -6.13 14.25
C ASN A 177 -0.48 -7.39 13.51
N PRO A 178 -0.12 -8.47 14.23
CA PRO A 178 0.46 -9.66 13.61
C PRO A 178 -0.48 -10.25 12.56
N THR A 179 0.08 -10.69 11.43
CA THR A 179 -0.65 -11.34 10.35
C THR A 179 -0.14 -12.77 10.16
N PRO A 180 -0.89 -13.62 9.41
CA PRO A 180 -0.42 -14.95 9.05
C PRO A 180 0.83 -14.95 8.13
N TRP A 181 1.20 -13.82 7.54
CA TRP A 181 2.31 -13.70 6.58
C TRP A 181 3.64 -13.29 7.20
N HIS A 182 3.66 -12.87 8.47
CA HIS A 182 4.87 -12.41 9.16
C HIS A 182 5.62 -11.33 8.36
N SER A 183 4.88 -10.33 7.89
CA SER A 183 5.38 -9.28 7.02
C SER A 183 6.34 -8.34 7.77
N PRO A 184 7.14 -7.52 7.04
CA PRO A 184 8.22 -6.75 7.65
C PRO A 184 7.80 -5.76 8.75
N ARG A 185 6.63 -5.13 8.65
CA ARG A 185 6.14 -4.12 9.61
C ARG A 185 4.94 -4.60 10.42
N GLU A 186 5.14 -5.70 11.14
CA GLU A 186 4.19 -6.20 12.14
C GLU A 186 4.69 -5.96 13.56
N CYS A 187 3.78 -5.67 14.48
CA CYS A 187 4.08 -5.59 15.90
C CYS A 187 2.89 -6.03 16.74
N THR A 188 3.12 -6.28 18.03
CA THR A 188 2.03 -6.57 18.98
C THR A 188 1.06 -5.39 19.07
N GLU A 189 -0.18 -5.64 19.49
CA GLU A 189 -1.16 -4.56 19.72
C GLU A 189 -0.64 -3.52 20.71
N GLU A 190 0.07 -3.93 21.75
CA GLU A 190 0.67 -3.01 22.73
C GLU A 190 1.72 -2.09 22.10
N GLN A 191 2.58 -2.64 21.24
CA GLN A 191 3.58 -1.87 20.49
C GLN A 191 2.92 -0.95 19.47
N LEU A 192 1.90 -1.43 18.75
CA LEU A 192 1.14 -0.65 17.80
C LEU A 192 0.45 0.53 18.52
N LEU A 193 -0.23 0.28 19.63
CA LEU A 193 -0.84 1.32 20.45
C LEU A 193 0.17 2.39 20.86
N ALA A 194 1.37 2.00 21.29
CA ALA A 194 2.42 2.95 21.66
C ALA A 194 2.87 3.83 20.49
N LYS A 195 3.03 3.26 19.28
CA LYS A 195 3.33 4.00 18.04
C LYS A 195 2.22 4.98 17.67
N LEU A 196 0.97 4.53 17.75
CA LEU A 196 -0.22 5.34 17.48
C LEU A 196 -0.31 6.52 18.46
N GLU A 197 -0.26 6.26 19.76
CA GLU A 197 -0.31 7.29 20.81
C GLU A 197 0.82 8.32 20.67
N THR A 198 2.05 7.87 20.41
CA THR A 198 3.22 8.74 20.19
C THR A 198 3.06 9.63 18.95
N THR A 199 2.46 9.10 17.89
CA THR A 199 2.24 9.88 16.66
C THR A 199 1.10 10.87 16.85
N ILE A 200 -0.02 10.44 17.46
CA ILE A 200 -1.18 11.26 17.76
C ILE A 200 -0.84 12.43 18.70
N SER A 201 0.06 12.23 19.67
CA SER A 201 0.45 13.29 20.62
C SER A 201 1.16 14.47 19.97
N ARG A 202 1.57 14.36 18.70
CA ARG A 202 2.21 15.42 17.92
C ARG A 202 1.22 16.27 17.13
N LEU A 203 -0.06 15.88 17.08
CA LEU A 203 -1.11 16.65 16.42
C LEU A 203 -1.41 17.93 17.22
N GLN A 204 -1.64 19.03 16.50
CA GLN A 204 -2.09 20.29 17.09
C GLN A 204 -3.60 20.29 17.36
N SER A 205 -4.37 19.64 16.48
CA SER A 205 -5.83 19.59 16.59
C SER A 205 -6.39 18.24 16.16
N ILE A 206 -6.65 17.37 17.13
CA ILE A 206 -7.32 16.08 16.91
C ILE A 206 -8.70 16.28 16.25
N ALA A 207 -9.40 17.36 16.59
CA ALA A 207 -10.76 17.63 16.10
C ALA A 207 -10.84 17.68 14.57
N THR A 208 -9.77 18.18 13.94
CA THR A 208 -9.62 18.40 12.49
C THR A 208 -8.63 17.44 11.84
N ALA A 209 -8.01 16.55 12.60
CA ALA A 209 -6.99 15.62 12.10
C ALA A 209 -7.58 14.41 11.37
N CYS A 210 -6.82 13.87 10.43
CA CYS A 210 -7.05 12.56 9.83
C CYS A 210 -6.08 11.55 10.46
N PHE A 211 -6.57 10.36 10.80
CA PHE A 211 -5.71 9.23 11.15
C PHE A 211 -5.51 8.39 9.90
N CYS A 212 -4.30 8.40 9.34
CA CYS A 212 -3.92 7.61 8.18
C CYS A 212 -3.14 6.39 8.67
N PHE A 213 -3.87 5.36 9.10
CA PHE A 213 -3.28 4.16 9.70
C PHE A 213 -3.54 3.00 8.77
N HIS A 214 -2.48 2.31 8.34
CA HIS A 214 -2.57 1.27 7.33
C HIS A 214 -3.61 0.19 7.69
N VAL A 215 -3.52 -0.38 8.89
CA VAL A 215 -4.48 -1.37 9.38
C VAL A 215 -5.82 -0.73 9.81
N PRO A 216 -6.98 -1.27 9.40
CA PRO A 216 -8.28 -0.74 9.79
C PRO A 216 -8.62 -1.06 11.26
N PRO A 217 -9.56 -0.32 11.88
CA PRO A 217 -10.03 -0.61 13.24
C PRO A 217 -10.72 -1.97 13.31
N TYR A 218 -10.43 -2.74 14.36
CA TYR A 218 -11.07 -4.03 14.61
C TYR A 218 -12.60 -3.92 14.72
N ASN A 219 -13.29 -4.92 14.18
CA ASN A 219 -14.74 -5.08 14.19
C ASN A 219 -15.46 -3.81 13.72
N SER A 220 -15.07 -3.36 12.54
CA SER A 220 -15.53 -2.10 11.95
C SER A 220 -16.18 -2.30 10.58
N THR A 221 -16.32 -3.55 10.11
CA THR A 221 -16.86 -3.94 8.78
C THR A 221 -15.96 -3.60 7.60
N ILE A 222 -14.96 -2.73 7.78
CA ILE A 222 -13.90 -2.44 6.81
C ILE A 222 -12.62 -3.25 7.08
N ASP A 223 -12.74 -4.30 7.89
CA ASP A 223 -11.66 -5.16 8.39
C ASP A 223 -12.00 -6.66 8.31
N MET A 224 -12.95 -7.05 7.47
CA MET A 224 -13.44 -8.43 7.38
C MET A 224 -12.61 -9.22 6.36
N ALA A 225 -12.11 -10.40 6.76
CA ALA A 225 -11.35 -11.28 5.90
C ALA A 225 -11.74 -12.76 6.11
N PRO A 226 -11.48 -13.65 5.14
CA PRO A 226 -11.60 -15.09 5.37
C PRO A 226 -10.70 -15.52 6.53
N LYS A 227 -11.26 -16.26 7.49
CA LYS A 227 -10.49 -16.95 8.51
C LYS A 227 -9.59 -17.98 7.83
N LEU A 228 -8.31 -17.96 8.14
CA LEU A 228 -7.34 -18.91 7.62
C LEU A 228 -7.01 -20.00 8.65
N ASP A 229 -6.69 -21.20 8.16
CA ASP A 229 -6.09 -22.28 8.97
C ASP A 229 -4.55 -22.13 9.03
N GLU A 230 -3.89 -23.05 9.74
CA GLU A 230 -2.42 -23.08 9.88
C GLU A 230 -1.65 -23.23 8.56
N ASN A 231 -2.33 -23.63 7.48
CA ASN A 231 -1.77 -23.77 6.14
C ASN A 231 -2.19 -22.61 5.21
N LEU A 232 -2.69 -21.50 5.78
CA LEU A 232 -3.16 -20.31 5.06
C LEU A 232 -4.35 -20.58 4.13
N ARG A 233 -5.16 -21.62 4.40
CA ARG A 233 -6.35 -21.93 3.61
C ARG A 233 -7.60 -21.36 4.29
N PRO A 234 -8.58 -20.85 3.51
CA PRO A 234 -9.85 -20.42 4.07
C PRO A 234 -10.58 -21.55 4.82
N VAL A 235 -11.04 -21.24 6.03
CA VAL A 235 -11.90 -22.11 6.83
C VAL A 235 -13.34 -21.97 6.35
N TYR A 236 -14.04 -23.09 6.13
CA TYR A 236 -15.43 -23.09 5.66
C TYR A 236 -16.41 -23.49 6.76
N GLU A 237 -17.49 -22.73 6.91
CA GLU A 237 -18.61 -23.01 7.81
C GLU A 237 -19.91 -22.95 7.01
N GLY A 238 -20.72 -24.03 7.03
CA GLY A 238 -21.97 -24.10 6.25
C GLY A 238 -21.77 -23.98 4.73
N GLY A 239 -20.61 -24.40 4.21
CA GLY A 239 -20.28 -24.36 2.78
C GLY A 239 -19.84 -22.98 2.26
N ARG A 240 -19.58 -22.02 3.14
CA ARG A 240 -19.06 -20.68 2.78
C ARG A 240 -17.80 -20.37 3.60
N PRO A 241 -16.86 -19.56 3.10
CA PRO A 241 -15.74 -19.09 3.90
C PRO A 241 -16.24 -18.39 5.17
N ALA A 242 -15.71 -18.78 6.32
CA ALA A 242 -15.94 -18.07 7.58
C ALA A 242 -15.23 -16.72 7.50
N ILE A 243 -15.98 -15.63 7.65
CA ILE A 243 -15.45 -14.26 7.59
C ILE A 243 -15.35 -13.72 9.01
N ILE A 244 -14.18 -13.20 9.39
CA ILE A 244 -13.90 -12.67 10.72
C ILE A 244 -13.28 -11.27 10.63
N PRO A 245 -13.44 -10.42 11.66
CA PRO A 245 -12.67 -9.20 11.77
C PRO A 245 -11.19 -9.51 12.03
N VAL A 246 -10.31 -8.85 11.29
CA VAL A 246 -8.84 -9.01 11.38
C VAL A 246 -8.11 -7.68 11.60
N GLY A 247 -8.85 -6.58 11.76
CA GLY A 247 -8.27 -5.26 12.02
C GLY A 247 -7.61 -5.13 13.39
N SER A 248 -7.09 -3.94 13.70
CA SER A 248 -6.40 -3.68 14.97
C SER A 248 -7.33 -3.18 16.06
N THR A 249 -7.25 -3.84 17.21
CA THR A 249 -7.92 -3.40 18.45
C THR A 249 -7.33 -2.10 18.99
N SER A 250 -6.03 -1.86 18.79
CA SER A 250 -5.37 -0.60 19.14
C SER A 250 -5.81 0.56 18.26
N VAL A 251 -5.93 0.35 16.95
CA VAL A 251 -6.48 1.35 16.03
C VAL A 251 -7.92 1.69 16.42
N ARG A 252 -8.73 0.67 16.71
CA ARG A 252 -10.10 0.87 17.22
C ARG A 252 -10.12 1.73 18.48
N LYS A 253 -9.27 1.39 19.45
CA LYS A 253 -9.16 2.08 20.75
C LYS A 253 -8.78 3.56 20.60
N VAL A 254 -7.78 3.89 19.78
CA VAL A 254 -7.37 5.29 19.60
C VAL A 254 -8.42 6.10 18.83
N ILE A 255 -9.14 5.49 17.88
CA ILE A 255 -10.25 6.16 17.19
C ILE A 255 -11.39 6.44 18.16
N GLU A 256 -11.79 5.49 19.00
CA GLU A 256 -12.83 5.68 20.02
C GLU A 256 -12.44 6.73 21.07
N LYS A 257 -11.17 6.74 21.49
CA LYS A 257 -10.65 7.68 22.50
C LYS A 257 -10.53 9.11 21.96
N TYR A 258 -9.87 9.27 20.82
CA TYR A 258 -9.49 10.58 20.29
C TYR A 258 -10.52 11.17 19.34
N GLN A 259 -11.31 10.31 18.68
CA GLN A 259 -12.37 10.71 17.78
C GLN A 259 -11.86 11.74 16.77
N PRO A 260 -10.95 11.40 15.84
CA PRO A 260 -10.44 12.33 14.81
C PRO A 260 -11.53 12.71 13.80
N LEU A 261 -11.23 13.61 12.85
CA LEU A 261 -12.14 13.96 11.76
C LEU A 261 -12.41 12.75 10.85
N LEU A 262 -11.34 12.09 10.38
CA LEU A 262 -11.40 10.93 9.49
C LEU A 262 -10.43 9.83 9.94
N GLY A 263 -10.76 8.59 9.63
CA GLY A 263 -9.85 7.44 9.58
C GLY A 263 -9.65 7.00 8.13
N LEU A 264 -8.41 6.88 7.68
CA LEU A 264 -8.01 6.50 6.33
C LEU A 264 -7.17 5.22 6.45
N HIS A 265 -7.68 4.11 5.91
CA HIS A 265 -7.13 2.77 6.10
C HIS A 265 -6.98 2.01 4.78
N GLY A 266 -6.22 0.92 4.81
CA GLY A 266 -6.02 -0.04 3.72
C GLY A 266 -5.99 -1.47 4.25
N HIS A 267 -4.95 -2.22 3.88
CA HIS A 267 -4.55 -3.54 4.39
C HIS A 267 -5.51 -4.70 4.04
N ILE A 268 -6.82 -4.55 4.29
CA ILE A 268 -7.82 -5.60 4.05
C ILE A 268 -8.53 -5.32 2.72
N HIS A 269 -8.02 -5.90 1.63
CA HIS A 269 -8.37 -5.55 0.25
C HIS A 269 -9.84 -5.83 -0.08
N GLU A 270 -10.37 -6.91 0.49
CA GLU A 270 -11.71 -7.44 0.30
C GLU A 270 -12.79 -6.72 1.12
N SER A 271 -12.39 -5.79 2.00
CA SER A 271 -13.31 -5.03 2.88
C SER A 271 -13.34 -3.54 2.57
N PRO A 272 -13.62 -3.14 1.31
CA PRO A 272 -13.79 -1.74 1.00
C PRO A 272 -15.07 -1.20 1.65
N GLY A 273 -15.01 -0.01 2.21
CA GLY A 273 -16.20 0.60 2.78
C GLY A 273 -15.97 1.90 3.54
N LEU A 274 -17.07 2.39 4.09
CA LEU A 274 -17.14 3.54 4.97
C LEU A 274 -17.93 3.14 6.20
N VAL A 275 -17.33 3.30 7.37
CA VAL A 275 -17.98 3.07 8.67
C VAL A 275 -17.86 4.32 9.53
N LYS A 276 -18.80 4.49 10.47
CA LYS A 276 -18.75 5.57 11.46
C LYS A 276 -18.50 4.98 12.85
N ILE A 277 -17.45 5.44 13.51
CA ILE A 277 -17.10 5.07 14.89
C ILE A 277 -17.20 6.32 15.76
N GLY A 278 -18.31 6.43 16.50
CA GLY A 278 -18.67 7.68 17.19
C GLY A 278 -18.94 8.80 16.18
N ARG A 279 -18.12 9.86 16.17
CA ARG A 279 -18.20 10.94 15.17
C ARG A 279 -17.31 10.70 13.93
N THR A 280 -16.29 9.87 14.05
CA THR A 280 -15.25 9.69 13.03
C THR A 280 -15.76 8.82 11.89
N GLN A 281 -15.60 9.28 10.65
CA GLN A 281 -15.81 8.46 9.46
C GLN A 281 -14.49 7.77 9.11
N CYS A 282 -14.49 6.43 9.07
CA CYS A 282 -13.35 5.62 8.70
C CYS A 282 -13.61 4.98 7.33
N VAL A 283 -12.63 5.03 6.43
CA VAL A 283 -12.72 4.44 5.09
C VAL A 283 -11.59 3.47 4.81
N ASN A 284 -11.92 2.43 4.06
CA ASN A 284 -10.98 1.54 3.40
C ASN A 284 -11.36 1.53 1.91
N PRO A 285 -10.48 1.93 0.98
CA PRO A 285 -10.74 1.83 -0.46
C PRO A 285 -10.91 0.38 -0.94
N GLY A 286 -10.31 -0.58 -0.23
CA GLY A 286 -10.00 -1.92 -0.72
C GLY A 286 -8.94 -1.89 -1.81
N SER A 287 -8.65 -3.07 -2.40
CA SER A 287 -7.74 -3.15 -3.53
C SER A 287 -8.20 -4.14 -4.60
N GLU A 288 -7.81 -3.87 -5.83
CA GLU A 288 -8.03 -4.70 -7.02
C GLU A 288 -6.89 -4.46 -8.02
N TYR A 289 -5.68 -4.39 -7.46
CA TYR A 289 -4.46 -3.97 -8.15
C TYR A 289 -4.05 -4.90 -9.30
N SER A 290 -4.38 -6.20 -9.20
CA SER A 290 -4.09 -7.22 -10.22
C SER A 290 -4.82 -6.97 -11.53
N GLU A 291 -6.03 -6.41 -11.46
CA GLU A 291 -6.84 -6.02 -12.62
C GLU A 291 -6.51 -4.60 -13.08
N GLY A 292 -5.54 -3.93 -12.42
CA GLY A 292 -5.16 -2.56 -12.71
C GLY A 292 -6.23 -1.53 -12.35
N ILE A 293 -7.19 -1.87 -11.48
CA ILE A 293 -8.27 -0.97 -11.06
C ILE A 293 -7.81 -0.15 -9.84
N LEU A 294 -7.84 1.18 -9.96
CA LEU A 294 -7.57 2.08 -8.85
C LEU A 294 -8.83 2.19 -7.99
N LYS A 295 -8.76 1.71 -6.74
CA LYS A 295 -9.76 1.97 -5.71
C LYS A 295 -9.28 3.08 -4.79
N ALA A 296 -10.05 4.15 -4.69
CA ALA A 296 -9.64 5.34 -3.95
C ALA A 296 -10.82 6.06 -3.31
N TYR A 297 -10.53 7.06 -2.49
CA TYR A 297 -11.50 8.04 -2.01
C TYR A 297 -11.06 9.46 -2.38
N ILE A 298 -11.99 10.23 -2.93
CA ILE A 298 -11.89 11.68 -3.01
C ILE A 298 -12.35 12.24 -1.68
N VAL A 299 -11.43 12.87 -0.96
CA VAL A 299 -11.70 13.57 0.30
C VAL A 299 -11.61 15.07 0.03
N GLU A 300 -12.62 15.81 0.42
CA GLU A 300 -12.58 17.28 0.36
C GLU A 300 -12.72 17.86 1.76
N LEU A 301 -11.74 18.66 2.15
CA LEU A 301 -11.66 19.31 3.45
C LEU A 301 -11.92 20.81 3.29
N GLU A 302 -12.82 21.36 4.10
CA GLU A 302 -13.12 22.78 4.14
C GLU A 302 -13.52 23.21 5.55
N GLY A 303 -12.87 24.25 6.07
CA GLY A 303 -13.26 24.88 7.35
C GLY A 303 -13.23 23.94 8.56
N GLY A 304 -12.28 23.01 8.61
CA GLY A 304 -12.14 22.04 9.71
C GLY A 304 -13.06 20.81 9.59
N LYS A 305 -13.72 20.62 8.45
CA LYS A 305 -14.69 19.55 8.21
C LYS A 305 -14.38 18.81 6.91
N ALA A 306 -14.79 17.55 6.84
CA ALA A 306 -14.89 16.83 5.58
C ALA A 306 -16.21 17.21 4.89
N SER A 307 -16.13 17.95 3.78
CA SER A 307 -17.29 18.36 2.98
C SER A 307 -17.68 17.33 1.93
N ARG A 308 -16.74 16.43 1.55
CA ARG A 308 -17.00 15.28 0.68
C ARG A 308 -16.10 14.12 1.07
N LEU A 309 -16.69 12.93 1.02
CA LEU A 309 -16.00 11.65 1.15
C LEU A 309 -16.65 10.70 0.14
N GLN A 310 -16.01 10.53 -1.02
CA GLN A 310 -16.59 9.80 -2.13
C GLN A 310 -15.63 8.72 -2.63
N ARG A 311 -16.14 7.50 -2.78
CA ARG A 311 -15.42 6.40 -3.41
C ARG A 311 -15.21 6.67 -4.90
N LEU A 312 -14.01 6.34 -5.37
CA LEU A 312 -13.56 6.41 -6.75
C LEU A 312 -13.06 5.03 -7.16
N GLU A 313 -13.49 4.57 -8.33
CA GLU A 313 -13.02 3.32 -8.94
C GLU A 313 -12.80 3.56 -10.43
N GLY A 314 -11.64 3.15 -10.97
CA GLY A 314 -11.34 3.36 -12.39
C GLY A 314 -10.03 2.83 -12.90
#